data_AF-A0A960BIZ5-F1
#
_entry.id   AF-A0A960BIZ5-F1
#
_cell.length_a   1.000
_cell.length_b   1.000
_cell.length_c   1.000
_cell.angle_alpha   90.00
_cell.angle_beta   90.00
_cell.angle_gamma   90.00
#
_symmetry.space_group_name_H-M   'P 1'
#
loop_
_entity.id
_entity.type
_entity.pdbx_description
1 polymer ?
#
loop_
_entity_poly.entity_id
_entity_poly.type
_entity_poly.pdbx_seq_one_letter_code
_entity_poly.pdbx_strand_id
1 'polypeptide(L)'
;MIRVLAAAVVALLLVAACSSAAPTDQAAETDDAGGGEIVITNNSSDAGSGRVIVYQQPPSSDPGQTTVAWLVLPPPVTGQSQSVPLDTQYSVNLATEYGDFSDPQSAPLGSAFEVVRGPDGLSLELAQSAAADPGELGFRNTADGAVTVSVKALGRELWQAELAPGAAVSFEPNDLAVAFVEEDLSQGDVLNSAVVSSAPSVEVPYDSGSLNQVQITSEDGRPTVTSGS
;
A
#
# COMPACT_ATOMS: atom_id res chain seq x y z
N MET A 1 50.61 -56.07 31.37
CA MET A 1 49.25 -55.74 31.86
C MET A 1 49.34 -54.47 32.72
N ILE A 2 48.89 -53.36 32.11
CA ILE A 2 48.31 -52.14 32.67
C ILE A 2 48.89 -51.59 34.00
N ARG A 3 49.68 -50.51 33.87
CA ARG A 3 49.83 -49.44 34.87
C ARG A 3 48.77 -48.38 34.58
N VAL A 4 48.00 -47.95 35.57
CA VAL A 4 47.30 -46.65 35.53
C VAL A 4 47.63 -45.91 36.81
N LEU A 5 48.39 -44.82 36.63
CA LEU A 5 48.64 -43.76 37.59
C LEU A 5 47.67 -42.62 37.27
N ALA A 6 47.10 -42.04 38.32
CA ALA A 6 46.73 -40.64 38.54
C ALA A 6 46.32 -39.75 37.33
N ALA A 7 45.19 -39.04 37.45
CA ALA A 7 45.19 -37.63 37.89
C ALA A 7 43.83 -36.93 37.71
N ALA A 8 43.47 -36.20 38.77
CA ALA A 8 42.78 -34.90 38.79
C ALA A 8 41.59 -34.65 37.84
N VAL A 9 40.39 -34.72 38.40
CA VAL A 9 39.19 -34.06 37.86
C VAL A 9 39.23 -32.59 38.32
N VAL A 10 39.44 -31.69 37.37
CA VAL A 10 39.30 -30.24 37.56
C VAL A 10 37.81 -29.90 37.50
N ALA A 11 37.24 -29.49 38.63
CA ALA A 11 35.91 -28.93 38.70
C ALA A 11 35.95 -27.46 38.25
N LEU A 12 35.46 -27.18 37.04
CA LEU A 12 35.25 -25.82 36.55
C LEU A 12 33.88 -25.34 37.05
N LEU A 13 33.89 -24.49 38.06
CA LEU A 13 32.71 -23.81 38.58
C LEU A 13 32.33 -22.69 37.59
N LEU A 14 31.31 -22.91 36.73
CA LEU A 14 30.70 -21.81 35.98
C LEU A 14 29.68 -21.12 36.89
N VAL A 15 30.04 -19.94 37.40
CA VAL A 15 29.11 -19.02 38.05
C VAL A 15 28.32 -18.32 36.92
N ALA A 16 27.05 -18.69 36.76
CA ALA A 16 26.12 -17.96 35.92
C ALA A 16 25.74 -16.65 36.63
N ALA A 17 26.34 -15.53 36.21
CA ALA A 17 25.92 -14.21 36.62
C ALA A 17 24.59 -13.87 35.91
N CYS A 18 23.51 -13.87 36.68
CA CYS A 18 22.23 -13.29 36.28
C CYS A 18 22.40 -11.76 36.26
N SER A 19 22.54 -11.17 35.08
CA SER A 19 22.47 -9.73 34.87
C SER A 19 21.13 -9.42 34.21
N SER A 20 20.15 -9.02 35.01
CA SER A 20 18.89 -8.47 34.54
C SER A 20 19.14 -7.06 33.98
N ALA A 21 19.45 -6.99 32.68
CA ALA A 21 19.34 -5.73 31.96
C ALA A 21 17.85 -5.46 31.73
N ALA A 22 17.35 -4.36 32.30
CA ALA A 22 16.05 -3.80 31.97
C ALA A 22 15.98 -3.56 30.44
N PRO A 23 14.82 -3.74 29.79
CA PRO A 23 14.68 -3.31 28.42
C PRO A 23 14.84 -1.79 28.40
N THR A 24 15.97 -1.33 27.86
CA THR A 24 16.09 0.05 27.39
C THR A 24 15.01 0.22 26.34
N ASP A 25 14.10 1.13 26.64
CA ASP A 25 13.10 1.69 25.74
C ASP A 25 13.84 2.21 24.49
N GLN A 26 14.03 1.32 23.50
CA GLN A 26 14.30 1.73 22.14
C GLN A 26 12.97 2.31 21.65
N ALA A 27 12.80 3.60 21.91
CA ALA A 27 12.10 4.44 20.96
C ALA A 27 12.61 4.02 19.58
N ALA A 28 11.70 3.49 18.75
CA ALA A 28 11.97 3.29 17.35
C ALA A 28 12.50 4.64 16.84
N GLU A 29 13.79 4.70 16.57
CA GLU A 29 14.31 5.65 15.60
C GLU A 29 13.45 5.39 14.36
N THR A 30 12.53 6.31 14.10
CA THR A 30 12.00 6.49 12.78
C THR A 30 13.22 6.77 11.92
N ASP A 31 13.76 5.71 11.31
CA ASP A 31 14.59 5.86 10.13
C ASP A 31 13.86 6.88 9.28
N ASP A 32 14.54 7.99 9.02
CA ASP A 32 14.21 8.99 8.03
C ASP A 32 14.28 8.29 6.68
N ALA A 33 13.32 7.40 6.43
CA ALA A 33 13.01 6.90 5.13
C ALA A 33 12.58 8.16 4.40
N GLY A 34 13.47 8.68 3.56
CA GLY A 34 13.17 9.68 2.54
C GLY A 34 12.07 9.12 1.64
N GLY A 35 10.86 9.19 2.17
CA GLY A 35 9.57 8.87 1.60
C GLY A 35 8.93 10.19 1.24
N GLY A 36 8.32 10.22 0.06
CA GLY A 36 7.69 11.40 -0.46
C GLY A 36 6.50 11.70 0.43
N GLU A 37 6.00 12.91 0.35
CA GLU A 37 4.88 13.33 1.17
C GLU A 37 3.96 14.19 0.34
N ILE A 38 2.66 13.98 0.50
CA ILE A 38 1.64 14.92 0.02
C ILE A 38 1.17 15.75 1.21
N VAL A 39 1.38 17.06 1.14
CA VAL A 39 0.88 18.02 2.11
C VAL A 39 -0.35 18.71 1.53
N ILE A 40 -1.52 18.35 2.04
CA ILE A 40 -2.81 18.87 1.58
C ILE A 40 -3.24 19.99 2.52
N THR A 41 -3.36 21.21 2.01
CA THR A 41 -3.78 22.39 2.79
C THR A 41 -5.13 22.89 2.32
N ASN A 42 -6.09 23.02 3.24
CA ASN A 42 -7.38 23.59 2.92
C ASN A 42 -7.41 25.10 3.17
N ASN A 43 -7.42 25.88 2.09
CA ASN A 43 -7.61 27.33 2.09
C ASN A 43 -9.03 27.73 1.63
N SER A 44 -9.92 26.76 1.38
CA SER A 44 -11.31 26.98 1.00
C SER A 44 -12.10 27.56 2.17
N SER A 45 -12.94 28.56 1.89
CA SER A 45 -13.93 29.07 2.84
C SER A 45 -15.20 28.22 2.89
N ASP A 46 -15.32 27.26 1.98
CA ASP A 46 -16.40 26.30 1.96
C ASP A 46 -16.17 25.21 3.02
N ALA A 47 -16.88 25.34 4.14
CA ALA A 47 -16.88 24.40 5.25
C ALA A 47 -17.84 23.21 5.00
N GLY A 48 -18.02 22.81 3.74
CA GLY A 48 -18.88 21.70 3.35
C GLY A 48 -18.47 20.36 3.95
N SER A 49 -19.37 19.38 3.89
CA SER A 49 -19.14 18.01 4.39
C SER A 49 -18.23 17.16 3.50
N GLY A 50 -17.70 17.75 2.43
CA GLY A 50 -16.88 17.05 1.46
C GLY A 50 -15.58 16.51 2.05
N ARG A 51 -15.01 15.55 1.36
CA ARG A 51 -13.81 14.79 1.72
C ARG A 51 -12.74 15.04 0.67
N VAL A 52 -11.49 14.85 1.07
CA VAL A 52 -10.38 14.76 0.10
C VAL A 52 -10.11 13.28 -0.13
N ILE A 53 -10.12 12.87 -1.39
CA ILE A 53 -9.75 11.52 -1.78
C ILE A 53 -8.43 11.55 -2.54
N VAL A 54 -7.63 10.52 -2.32
CA VAL A 54 -6.40 10.25 -3.06
C VAL A 54 -6.54 8.86 -3.67
N TYR A 55 -6.31 8.73 -4.96
CA TYR A 55 -6.45 7.48 -5.69
C TYR A 55 -5.47 7.44 -6.87
N GLN A 56 -5.15 6.25 -7.35
CA GLN A 56 -4.39 6.08 -8.59
C GLN A 56 -5.35 5.89 -9.76
N GLN A 57 -5.18 6.63 -10.85
CA GLN A 57 -5.98 6.41 -12.04
C GLN A 57 -5.43 5.20 -12.82
N PRO A 58 -6.25 4.18 -13.14
CA PRO A 58 -5.79 3.08 -13.95
C PRO A 58 -5.46 3.56 -15.37
N PRO A 59 -4.47 2.95 -16.05
CA PRO A 59 -4.22 3.24 -17.45
C PRO A 59 -5.49 2.94 -18.26
N SER A 60 -5.90 3.89 -19.10
CA SER A 60 -7.18 3.88 -19.83
C SER A 60 -7.44 2.66 -20.74
N SER A 61 -6.44 1.79 -20.93
CA SER A 61 -6.46 0.67 -21.86
C SER A 61 -6.87 -0.68 -21.26
N ASP A 62 -7.07 -0.80 -19.93
CA ASP A 62 -7.17 -2.12 -19.28
C ASP A 62 -8.55 -2.40 -18.65
N PRO A 63 -9.48 -3.05 -19.39
CA PRO A 63 -10.83 -3.34 -18.91
C PRO A 63 -10.81 -4.45 -17.85
N GLY A 64 -10.87 -4.07 -16.58
CA GLY A 64 -10.87 -5.00 -15.44
C GLY A 64 -10.21 -4.44 -14.19
N GLN A 65 -9.44 -3.36 -14.33
CA GLN A 65 -8.89 -2.62 -13.20
C GLN A 65 -9.96 -1.69 -12.63
N THR A 66 -10.06 -1.65 -11.30
CA THR A 66 -10.95 -0.73 -10.60
C THR A 66 -10.15 0.33 -9.86
N THR A 67 -10.56 1.60 -9.99
CA THR A 67 -10.01 2.68 -9.18
C THR A 67 -10.47 2.52 -7.74
N VAL A 68 -9.54 2.59 -6.79
CA VAL A 68 -9.82 2.48 -5.36
C VAL A 68 -9.46 3.77 -4.65
N ALA A 69 -10.29 4.18 -3.68
CA ALA A 69 -10.00 5.29 -2.79
C ALA A 69 -8.87 4.90 -1.81
N TRP A 70 -7.61 5.08 -2.22
CA TRP A 70 -6.43 4.74 -1.41
C TRP A 70 -6.41 5.46 -0.07
N LEU A 71 -6.74 6.75 -0.09
CA LEU A 71 -6.89 7.54 1.12
C LEU A 71 -8.13 8.43 1.01
N VAL A 72 -8.95 8.37 2.04
CA VAL A 72 -10.03 9.33 2.26
C VAL A 72 -9.71 10.10 3.53
N LEU A 73 -9.60 11.42 3.39
CA LEU A 73 -9.41 12.34 4.50
C LEU A 73 -10.77 12.86 4.98
N PRO A 74 -10.92 13.06 6.30
CA PRO A 74 -12.10 13.74 6.84
C PRO A 74 -12.19 15.15 6.25
N PRO A 75 -13.35 15.83 6.42
CA PRO A 75 -13.52 17.20 5.93
C PRO A 75 -12.41 18.08 6.44
N PRO A 76 -11.61 18.68 5.55
CA PRO A 76 -10.46 19.41 5.98
C PRO A 76 -10.92 20.72 6.62
N VAL A 77 -10.39 21.05 7.79
CA VAL A 77 -10.68 22.32 8.45
C VAL A 77 -9.92 23.44 7.74
N THR A 78 -10.59 24.55 7.43
CA THR A 78 -9.95 25.72 6.81
C THR A 78 -8.72 26.18 7.60
N GLY A 79 -7.61 26.42 6.90
CA GLY A 79 -6.31 26.80 7.44
C GLY A 79 -5.49 25.65 8.02
N GLN A 80 -5.97 24.40 7.95
CA GLN A 80 -5.20 23.23 8.39
C GLN A 80 -4.57 22.51 7.20
N SER A 81 -3.42 21.89 7.50
CA SER A 81 -2.69 21.03 6.58
C SER A 81 -2.67 19.61 7.11
N GLN A 82 -2.80 18.65 6.21
CA GLN A 82 -2.65 17.24 6.50
C GLN A 82 -1.56 16.63 5.64
N SER A 83 -0.66 15.94 6.33
CA SER A 83 0.48 15.22 5.78
C SER A 83 0.13 13.78 5.47
N VAL A 84 0.47 13.32 4.28
CA VAL A 84 0.25 11.95 3.81
C VAL A 84 1.58 11.38 3.30
N PRO A 85 2.17 10.39 4.00
CA PRO A 85 3.38 9.76 3.52
C PRO A 85 3.10 8.94 2.25
N LEU A 86 4.09 8.89 1.36
CA LEU A 86 4.16 8.05 0.18
C LEU A 86 5.16 6.92 0.43
N ASP A 87 4.82 5.73 -0.03
CA ASP A 87 5.66 4.54 0.14
C ASP A 87 5.70 3.72 -1.14
N THR A 88 6.90 3.41 -1.60
CA THR A 88 7.12 2.55 -2.77
C THR A 88 7.27 1.08 -2.39
N GLN A 89 7.08 0.73 -1.11
CA GLN A 89 6.95 -0.64 -0.66
C GLN A 89 5.51 -1.13 -0.79
N TYR A 90 5.32 -2.13 -1.64
CA TYR A 90 4.01 -2.74 -1.87
C TYR A 90 3.88 -4.07 -1.14
N SER A 91 2.65 -4.38 -0.79
CA SER A 91 2.23 -5.74 -0.43
C SER A 91 1.04 -6.16 -1.26
N VAL A 92 0.89 -7.45 -1.49
CA VAL A 92 -0.20 -8.01 -2.29
C VAL A 92 -0.96 -9.05 -1.49
N ASN A 93 -2.25 -9.18 -1.78
CA ASN A 93 -3.08 -10.24 -1.21
C ASN A 93 -4.09 -10.73 -2.25
N LEU A 94 -4.55 -11.95 -2.02
CA LEU A 94 -5.63 -12.58 -2.75
C LEU A 94 -6.94 -12.40 -1.97
N ALA A 95 -8.04 -12.24 -2.69
CA ALA A 95 -9.39 -12.37 -2.18
C ALA A 95 -10.18 -13.34 -3.07
N THR A 96 -10.98 -14.20 -2.46
CA THR A 96 -11.89 -15.10 -3.18
C THR A 96 -13.28 -14.48 -3.31
N GLU A 97 -14.09 -15.00 -4.23
CA GLU A 97 -15.51 -14.61 -4.38
C GLU A 97 -16.36 -14.81 -3.11
N TYR A 98 -15.87 -15.62 -2.16
CA TYR A 98 -16.55 -15.89 -0.89
C TYR A 98 -16.12 -14.93 0.24
N GLY A 99 -15.23 -13.98 -0.04
CA GLY A 99 -14.73 -13.00 0.93
C GLY A 99 -13.60 -13.51 1.82
N ASP A 100 -12.95 -14.63 1.45
CA ASP A 100 -11.73 -15.07 2.11
C ASP A 100 -10.54 -14.29 1.58
N PHE A 101 -9.63 -13.87 2.46
CA PHE A 101 -8.43 -13.11 2.11
C PHE A 101 -7.16 -13.84 2.52
N SER A 102 -6.12 -13.78 1.69
CA SER A 102 -4.78 -14.20 2.10
C SER A 102 -4.11 -13.13 2.96
N ASP A 103 -3.13 -13.55 3.76
CA ASP A 103 -2.22 -12.59 4.41
C ASP A 103 -1.48 -11.75 3.34
N PRO A 104 -1.23 -10.46 3.60
CA PRO A 104 -0.41 -9.63 2.71
C PRO A 104 1.02 -10.17 2.63
N GLN A 105 1.54 -10.31 1.41
CA GLN A 105 2.94 -10.65 1.15
C GLN A 105 3.68 -9.46 0.54
N SER A 106 4.96 -9.29 0.88
CA SER A 106 5.79 -8.23 0.29
C SER A 106 5.95 -8.43 -1.22
N ALA A 107 5.82 -7.34 -1.98
CA ALA A 107 5.84 -7.35 -3.43
C ALA A 107 6.76 -6.27 -4.00
N PRO A 108 8.07 -6.54 -4.11
CA PRO A 108 8.97 -5.62 -4.78
C PRO A 108 8.64 -5.55 -6.28
N LEU A 109 8.75 -4.37 -6.88
CA LEU A 109 8.56 -4.18 -8.32
C LEU A 109 9.43 -5.14 -9.14
N GLY A 110 8.92 -5.57 -10.29
CA GLY A 110 9.48 -6.62 -11.13
C GLY A 110 9.10 -8.04 -10.71
N SER A 111 8.39 -8.20 -9.58
CA SER A 111 7.87 -9.51 -9.16
C SER A 111 6.62 -9.89 -9.96
N ALA A 112 6.46 -11.19 -10.22
CA ALA A 112 5.21 -11.73 -10.73
C ALA A 112 4.65 -12.79 -9.77
N PHE A 113 3.33 -12.89 -9.72
CA PHE A 113 2.60 -13.78 -8.84
C PHE A 113 1.61 -14.63 -9.64
N GLU A 114 1.46 -15.88 -9.23
CA GLU A 114 0.48 -16.81 -9.76
C GLU A 114 -0.49 -17.24 -8.67
N VAL A 115 -1.78 -17.23 -8.99
CA VAL A 115 -2.80 -17.84 -8.14
C VAL A 115 -2.83 -19.31 -8.45
N VAL A 116 -2.54 -20.13 -7.44
CA VAL A 116 -2.48 -21.59 -7.55
C VAL A 116 -3.47 -22.24 -6.60
N ARG A 117 -3.93 -23.44 -6.95
CA ARG A 117 -4.78 -24.26 -6.08
C ARG A 117 -3.92 -25.31 -5.38
N GLY A 118 -3.72 -25.11 -4.08
CA GLY A 118 -3.09 -26.06 -3.18
C GLY A 118 -4.09 -26.97 -2.46
N PRO A 119 -3.61 -27.84 -1.56
CA PRO A 119 -4.46 -28.71 -0.74
C PRO A 119 -5.40 -27.94 0.20
N ASP A 120 -4.94 -26.77 0.66
CA ASP A 120 -5.62 -25.95 1.67
C ASP A 120 -6.47 -24.81 1.05
N GLY A 121 -6.55 -24.75 -0.28
CA GLY A 121 -7.34 -23.73 -1.00
C GLY A 121 -6.53 -22.99 -2.07
N LEU A 122 -6.91 -21.73 -2.31
CA LEU A 122 -6.21 -20.85 -3.24
C LEU A 122 -5.13 -20.06 -2.52
N SER A 123 -3.95 -19.98 -3.12
CA SER A 123 -2.83 -19.16 -2.64
C SER A 123 -2.32 -18.27 -3.76
N LEU A 124 -1.79 -17.10 -3.40
CA LEU A 124 -1.02 -16.25 -4.29
C LEU A 124 0.46 -16.54 -4.04
N GLU A 125 1.15 -17.07 -5.02
CA GLU A 125 2.54 -17.50 -4.90
C GLU A 125 3.44 -16.74 -5.87
N LEU A 126 4.71 -16.57 -5.51
CA LEU A 126 5.68 -15.96 -6.41
C LEU A 126 5.90 -16.85 -7.63
N ALA A 127 5.77 -16.28 -8.82
CA ALA A 127 5.99 -16.97 -10.08
C ALA A 127 7.47 -17.34 -10.28
N GLN A 128 7.73 -18.34 -11.12
CA GLN A 128 9.10 -18.71 -11.48
C GLN A 128 9.79 -17.70 -12.40
N SER A 129 9.01 -16.92 -13.14
CA SER A 129 9.48 -15.84 -13.99
C SER A 129 9.19 -14.48 -13.35
N ALA A 130 10.05 -13.50 -13.57
CA ALA A 130 9.80 -12.10 -13.22
C ALA A 130 8.61 -11.53 -14.03
N ALA A 131 8.14 -10.34 -13.62
CA ALA A 131 7.20 -9.56 -14.40
C ALA A 131 7.76 -9.21 -15.79
N ALA A 132 6.87 -8.90 -16.72
CA ALA A 132 7.25 -8.50 -18.08
C ALA A 132 8.04 -7.18 -18.09
N ASP A 133 7.72 -6.27 -17.17
CA ASP A 133 8.42 -5.01 -16.94
C ASP A 133 8.97 -4.96 -15.49
N PRO A 134 10.24 -4.57 -15.27
CA PRO A 134 10.80 -4.40 -13.94
C PRO A 134 10.12 -3.29 -13.09
N GLY A 135 9.37 -2.38 -13.69
CA GLY A 135 8.58 -1.34 -13.02
C GLY A 135 7.18 -1.79 -12.59
N GLU A 136 6.78 -3.02 -12.91
CA GLU A 136 5.42 -3.51 -12.68
C GLU A 136 5.38 -4.70 -11.71
N LEU A 137 4.20 -4.98 -11.17
CA LEU A 137 3.86 -6.25 -10.54
C LEU A 137 2.99 -7.05 -11.49
N GLY A 138 3.38 -8.28 -11.80
CA GLY A 138 2.59 -9.18 -12.64
C GLY A 138 1.68 -10.10 -11.83
N PHE A 139 0.47 -10.35 -12.31
CA PHE A 139 -0.46 -11.30 -11.68
C PHE A 139 -1.07 -12.21 -12.74
N ARG A 140 -1.21 -13.50 -12.42
CA ARG A 140 -1.88 -14.47 -13.28
C ARG A 140 -2.72 -15.43 -12.47
N ASN A 141 -3.94 -15.68 -12.92
CA ASN A 141 -4.79 -16.69 -12.32
C ASN A 141 -4.66 -18.03 -13.07
N THR A 142 -4.12 -19.04 -12.39
CA THR A 142 -4.01 -20.41 -12.94
C THR A 142 -5.06 -21.37 -12.38
N ALA A 143 -5.91 -20.90 -11.46
CA ALA A 143 -6.98 -21.67 -10.86
C ALA A 143 -8.28 -21.62 -11.68
N ASP A 144 -9.21 -22.52 -11.36
CA ASP A 144 -10.47 -22.70 -12.09
C ASP A 144 -11.57 -21.67 -11.75
N GLY A 145 -11.32 -20.75 -10.81
CA GLY A 145 -12.31 -19.76 -10.34
C GLY A 145 -11.80 -18.33 -10.44
N ALA A 146 -12.71 -17.36 -10.52
CA ALA A 146 -12.36 -15.96 -10.47
C ALA A 146 -11.86 -15.57 -9.07
N VAL A 147 -10.90 -14.66 -9.03
CA VAL A 147 -10.27 -14.17 -7.80
C VAL A 147 -9.99 -12.69 -7.93
N THR A 148 -9.91 -11.99 -6.81
CA THR A 148 -9.46 -10.59 -6.79
C THR A 148 -8.04 -10.55 -6.24
N VAL A 149 -7.16 -9.84 -6.93
CA VAL A 149 -5.83 -9.51 -6.41
C VAL A 149 -5.82 -8.04 -6.02
N SER A 150 -5.28 -7.73 -4.85
CA SER A 150 -5.13 -6.36 -4.36
C SER A 150 -3.66 -6.03 -4.16
N VAL A 151 -3.29 -4.79 -4.45
CA VAL A 151 -2.01 -4.17 -4.13
C VAL A 151 -2.25 -3.13 -3.04
N LYS A 152 -1.41 -3.15 -2.01
CA LYS A 152 -1.46 -2.24 -0.88
C LYS A 152 -0.16 -1.47 -0.73
N ALA A 153 -0.28 -0.19 -0.41
CA ALA A 153 0.81 0.68 0.02
C ALA A 153 0.46 1.27 1.40
N LEU A 154 1.43 1.29 2.32
CA LEU A 154 1.19 1.68 3.73
C LEU A 154 0.03 0.90 4.39
N GLY A 155 -0.16 -0.36 4.00
CA GLY A 155 -1.26 -1.21 4.47
C GLY A 155 -2.65 -0.85 3.95
N ARG A 156 -2.78 0.15 3.06
CA ARG A 156 -4.04 0.58 2.44
C ARG A 156 -4.12 0.10 1.01
N GLU A 157 -5.31 -0.28 0.57
CA GLU A 157 -5.53 -0.74 -0.81
C GLU A 157 -5.36 0.40 -1.79
N LEU A 158 -4.39 0.24 -2.69
CA LEU A 158 -4.06 1.21 -3.73
C LEU A 158 -4.70 0.82 -5.06
N TRP A 159 -4.80 -0.49 -5.30
CA TRP A 159 -5.29 -1.04 -6.56
C TRP A 159 -5.85 -2.44 -6.32
N GLN A 160 -6.85 -2.81 -7.10
CA GLN A 160 -7.33 -4.19 -7.18
C GLN A 160 -7.83 -4.53 -8.59
N ALA A 161 -7.78 -5.80 -8.94
CA ALA A 161 -8.38 -6.32 -10.16
C ALA A 161 -8.97 -7.71 -9.96
N GLU A 162 -10.11 -7.95 -10.63
CA GLU A 162 -10.69 -9.27 -10.75
C GLU A 162 -10.00 -10.04 -11.90
N LEU A 163 -9.55 -11.25 -11.60
CA LEU A 163 -8.89 -12.16 -12.52
C LEU A 163 -9.74 -13.40 -12.77
N ALA A 164 -10.30 -13.48 -13.98
CA ALA A 164 -10.93 -14.70 -14.47
C ALA A 164 -9.90 -15.85 -14.60
N PRO A 165 -10.36 -17.12 -14.64
CA PRO A 165 -9.47 -18.27 -14.87
C PRO A 165 -8.61 -18.11 -16.13
N GLY A 166 -7.29 -18.24 -15.99
CA GLY A 166 -6.32 -18.10 -17.08
C GLY A 166 -5.95 -16.65 -17.45
N ALA A 167 -6.61 -15.65 -16.86
CA ALA A 167 -6.31 -14.24 -17.10
C ALA A 167 -5.01 -13.81 -16.42
N ALA A 168 -4.41 -12.74 -16.95
CA ALA A 168 -3.26 -12.07 -16.37
C ALA A 168 -3.45 -10.56 -16.46
N VAL A 169 -2.87 -9.83 -15.52
CA VAL A 169 -2.89 -8.36 -15.45
C VAL A 169 -1.58 -7.91 -14.82
N SER A 170 -1.21 -6.65 -15.03
CA SER A 170 -0.12 -6.02 -14.29
C SER A 170 -0.59 -4.77 -13.56
N PHE A 171 0.07 -4.49 -12.45
CA PHE A 171 -0.02 -3.24 -11.73
C PHE A 171 1.25 -2.43 -11.99
N GLU A 172 1.08 -1.22 -12.50
CA GLU A 172 2.13 -0.22 -12.63
C GLU A 172 1.82 0.92 -11.65
N PRO A 173 2.73 1.30 -10.75
CA PRO A 173 2.59 2.52 -9.97
C PRO A 173 2.53 3.72 -10.90
N ASN A 174 1.53 4.58 -10.69
CA ASN A 174 1.32 5.80 -11.47
C ASN A 174 1.10 6.98 -10.53
N ASP A 175 1.05 8.18 -11.11
CA ASP A 175 0.73 9.41 -10.38
C ASP A 175 -0.62 9.29 -9.65
N LEU A 176 -0.69 9.89 -8.46
CA LEU A 176 -1.89 9.96 -7.65
C LEU A 176 -2.72 11.17 -8.06
N ALA A 177 -4.02 10.96 -8.21
CA ALA A 177 -4.98 12.04 -8.28
C ALA A 177 -5.46 12.40 -6.87
N VAL A 178 -5.38 13.68 -6.54
CA VAL A 178 -5.99 14.26 -5.33
C VAL A 178 -7.22 15.04 -5.75
N ALA A 179 -8.38 14.66 -5.23
CA ALA A 179 -9.65 15.28 -5.58
C ALA A 179 -10.46 15.65 -4.33
N PHE A 180 -11.29 16.69 -4.45
CA PHE A 180 -12.30 17.00 -3.45
C PHE A 180 -13.66 16.46 -3.93
N VAL A 181 -14.36 15.73 -3.06
CA VAL A 181 -15.65 15.10 -3.39
C VAL A 181 -16.66 15.32 -2.27
N GLU A 182 -17.94 15.43 -2.62
CA GLU A 182 -19.02 15.57 -1.63
C GLU A 182 -19.62 14.22 -1.20
N GLU A 183 -19.24 13.13 -1.88
CA GLU A 183 -19.71 11.79 -1.58
C GLU A 183 -19.09 11.25 -0.29
N ASP A 184 -19.87 10.48 0.48
CA ASP A 184 -19.39 9.81 1.69
C ASP A 184 -18.70 8.51 1.29
N LEU A 185 -17.39 8.61 1.07
CA LEU A 185 -16.52 7.49 0.70
C LEU A 185 -15.68 7.05 1.90
N SER A 186 -15.33 5.78 1.91
CA SER A 186 -14.41 5.14 2.85
C SER A 186 -13.12 4.71 2.15
N GLN A 187 -12.05 4.55 2.93
CA GLN A 187 -10.79 4.00 2.41
C GLN A 187 -11.02 2.58 1.88
N GLY A 188 -10.51 2.29 0.67
CA GLY A 188 -10.73 1.01 -0.01
C GLY A 188 -12.02 0.96 -0.82
N ASP A 189 -12.86 2.00 -0.82
CA ASP A 189 -14.06 2.02 -1.65
C ASP A 189 -13.68 2.04 -3.14
N VAL A 190 -14.39 1.24 -3.92
CA VAL A 190 -14.30 1.26 -5.39
C VAL A 190 -14.94 2.54 -5.91
N LEU A 191 -14.15 3.37 -6.59
CA LEU A 191 -14.61 4.63 -7.15
C LEU A 191 -15.36 4.37 -8.47
N ASN A 192 -16.57 4.92 -8.57
CA ASN A 192 -17.31 4.94 -9.82
C ASN A 192 -16.64 5.90 -10.81
N SER A 193 -16.61 5.55 -12.09
CA SER A 193 -16.09 6.40 -13.17
C SER A 193 -16.74 7.78 -13.22
N ALA A 194 -17.98 7.92 -12.76
CA ALA A 194 -18.65 9.23 -12.61
C ALA A 194 -17.96 10.15 -11.59
N VAL A 195 -17.48 9.61 -10.46
CA VAL A 195 -16.77 10.36 -9.42
C VAL A 195 -15.40 10.79 -9.94
N VAL A 196 -14.67 9.83 -10.52
CA VAL A 196 -13.32 10.05 -11.08
C VAL A 196 -13.32 11.10 -12.20
N SER A 197 -14.39 11.17 -13.01
CA SER A 197 -14.45 12.08 -14.17
C SER A 197 -15.05 13.46 -13.89
N SER A 198 -15.84 13.61 -12.82
CA SER A 198 -16.55 14.86 -12.53
C SER A 198 -15.89 15.71 -11.45
N ALA A 199 -15.08 15.11 -10.57
CA ALA A 199 -14.39 15.82 -9.52
C ALA A 199 -13.14 16.55 -10.06
N PRO A 200 -12.93 17.84 -9.73
CA PRO A 200 -11.68 18.51 -10.03
C PRO A 200 -10.55 17.85 -9.24
N SER A 201 -9.51 17.42 -9.95
CA SER A 201 -8.35 16.75 -9.36
C SER A 201 -7.04 17.41 -9.80
N VAL A 202 -5.99 17.19 -9.01
CA VAL A 202 -4.61 17.46 -9.39
C VAL A 202 -3.83 16.16 -9.36
N GLU A 203 -2.99 15.94 -10.37
CA GLU A 203 -2.07 14.81 -10.40
C GLU A 203 -0.79 15.15 -9.62
N VAL A 204 -0.33 14.17 -8.86
CA VAL A 204 0.81 14.29 -7.95
C VAL A 204 1.72 13.08 -8.16
N PRO A 205 3.03 13.27 -8.40
CA PRO A 205 3.96 12.17 -8.56
C PRO A 205 3.93 11.20 -7.37
N TYR A 206 3.76 9.91 -7.66
CA TYR A 206 3.87 8.85 -6.67
C TYR A 206 5.33 8.40 -6.52
N ASP A 207 6.14 9.24 -5.88
CA ASP A 207 7.54 8.95 -5.66
C ASP A 207 7.95 9.17 -4.20
N SER A 208 9.03 8.53 -3.78
CA SER A 208 9.54 8.62 -2.42
C SER A 208 10.43 9.85 -2.17
N GLY A 209 10.75 10.67 -3.19
CA GLY A 209 11.70 11.77 -3.08
C GLY A 209 11.07 13.17 -3.02
N SER A 210 9.78 13.29 -3.33
CA SER A 210 9.12 14.57 -3.57
C SER A 210 8.26 15.01 -2.38
N LEU A 211 8.42 16.28 -1.99
CA LEU A 211 7.43 17.00 -1.19
C LEU A 211 6.41 17.62 -2.13
N ASN A 212 5.23 17.03 -2.18
CA ASN A 212 4.14 17.47 -3.03
C ASN A 212 3.15 18.31 -2.21
N GLN A 213 3.05 19.60 -2.53
CA GLN A 213 2.05 20.45 -1.89
C GLN A 213 0.78 20.47 -2.73
N VAL A 214 -0.37 20.32 -2.09
CA VAL A 214 -1.68 20.42 -2.70
C VAL A 214 -2.51 21.43 -1.93
N GLN A 215 -3.13 22.36 -2.64
CA GLN A 215 -4.02 23.36 -2.05
C GLN A 215 -5.45 23.14 -2.50
N ILE A 216 -6.36 23.21 -1.54
CA ILE A 216 -7.80 23.23 -1.79
C ILE A 216 -8.25 24.67 -1.61
N THR A 217 -8.77 25.28 -2.67
CA THR A 217 -9.28 26.67 -2.67
C THR A 217 -10.74 26.70 -3.10
N SER A 218 -11.44 27.81 -2.89
CA SER A 218 -12.77 28.01 -3.46
C SER A 218 -12.69 28.91 -4.67
N GLU A 219 -13.13 28.44 -5.83
CA GLU A 219 -13.36 29.28 -7.02
C GLU A 219 -14.85 29.16 -7.39
N ASP A 220 -15.54 30.30 -7.53
CA ASP A 220 -16.99 30.36 -7.79
C ASP A 220 -17.86 29.53 -6.82
N GLY A 221 -17.42 29.38 -5.58
CA GLY A 221 -18.12 28.58 -4.55
C GLY A 221 -18.01 27.08 -4.76
N ARG A 222 -17.02 26.62 -5.54
CA ARG A 222 -16.67 25.20 -5.67
C ARG A 222 -15.23 24.97 -5.22
N PRO A 223 -14.96 23.85 -4.52
CA PRO A 223 -13.61 23.48 -4.17
C PRO A 223 -12.81 23.13 -5.43
N THR A 224 -11.66 23.76 -5.58
CA THR A 224 -10.67 23.49 -6.62
C THR A 224 -9.41 22.93 -5.96
N VAL A 225 -8.73 22.02 -6.65
CA VAL A 225 -7.49 21.40 -6.16
C VAL A 225 -6.36 21.82 -7.09
N THR A 226 -5.29 22.39 -6.54
CA THR A 226 -4.12 22.86 -7.30
C THR A 226 -2.82 22.39 -6.66
N SER A 227 -1.78 22.20 -7.46
CA SER A 227 -0.44 21.98 -6.93
C SER A 227 0.09 23.27 -6.29
N GLY A 228 0.73 23.13 -5.13
CA GLY A 228 1.43 24.19 -4.42
C GLY A 228 2.87 24.30 -4.90
N SER A 229 3.42 25.51 -4.83
CA SER A 229 4.84 25.81 -5.06
C SER A 229 5.66 25.76 -3.78
#